data_AF-A0A0U9I973-F1
#
_entry.id   AF-A0A0U9I973-F1
#
_cell.length_a   1.000
_cell.length_b   1.000
_cell.length_c   1.000
_cell.angle_alpha   90.00
_cell.angle_beta   90.00
_cell.angle_gamma   90.00
#
_symmetry.space_group_name_H-M   'P 1'
#
loop_
_entity.id
_entity.type
_entity.pdbx_description
1 polymer ?
#
loop_
_entity_poly.entity_id
_entity_poly.type
_entity_poly.pdbx_seq_one_letter_code
_entity_poly.pdbx_strand_id
1 'polypeptide(L)'
;MLKIVAIVWQSYYNMLLKASKDIKDFSVKVYSVRALENERQKLEDALKELDDADIVFFYRSNESVWEEIERKVKEGGIKGKIVCLGHDPSYWTLSNWSRTLGSL
;
A
#
# COMPACT_ATOMS: atom_id res chain seq x y z
N MET A 1 -17.98 3.06 -1.88
CA MET A 1 -16.84 3.34 -2.76
C MET A 1 -15.63 2.66 -2.15
N LEU A 2 -14.92 1.81 -2.89
CA LEU A 2 -13.81 1.02 -2.35
C LEU A 2 -12.60 1.93 -2.09
N LYS A 3 -11.95 1.76 -0.94
CA LYS A 3 -10.77 2.53 -0.54
C LYS A 3 -9.49 1.80 -0.93
N ILE A 4 -8.66 2.46 -1.73
CA ILE A 4 -7.32 1.98 -2.09
C ILE A 4 -6.29 2.89 -1.45
N VAL A 5 -5.33 2.30 -0.72
CA VAL A 5 -4.14 3.00 -0.24
C VAL A 5 -2.91 2.43 -0.92
N ALA A 6 -2.15 3.27 -1.62
CA ALA A 6 -0.93 2.90 -2.31
C ALA A 6 0.28 3.55 -1.63
N ILE A 7 1.30 2.75 -1.27
CA ILE A 7 2.61 3.23 -0.81
C ILE A 7 3.65 2.77 -1.82
N VAL A 8 4.30 3.72 -2.50
CA VAL A 8 5.13 3.46 -3.67
C VAL A 8 6.39 4.31 -3.71
N TRP A 9 7.36 3.95 -4.56
CA TRP A 9 8.44 4.86 -4.91
C TRP A 9 7.97 6.19 -5.47
N GLN A 10 8.79 7.22 -5.26
CA GLN A 10 8.51 8.58 -5.73
C GLN A 10 8.28 8.66 -7.25
N SER A 11 8.92 7.79 -8.03
CA SER A 11 8.75 7.72 -9.50
C SER A 11 7.34 7.29 -9.92
N TYR A 12 6.64 6.47 -9.13
CA TYR A 12 5.28 6.02 -9.43
C TYR A 12 4.19 6.96 -8.90
N TYR A 13 4.52 7.78 -7.90
CA TYR A 13 3.55 8.64 -7.21
C TYR A 13 2.71 9.51 -8.18
N ASN A 14 3.37 10.31 -9.03
CA ASN A 14 2.68 11.25 -9.93
C ASN A 14 1.80 10.52 -10.95
N MET A 15 2.26 9.36 -11.45
CA MET A 15 1.51 8.55 -12.40
C MET A 15 0.24 7.99 -11.76
N LEU A 16 0.36 7.38 -10.57
CA LEU A 16 -0.78 6.79 -9.86
C LEU A 16 -1.76 7.86 -9.36
N LEU A 17 -1.26 9.01 -8.89
CA LEU A 17 -2.10 10.13 -8.47
C LEU A 17 -2.86 10.76 -9.66
N LYS A 18 -2.28 10.74 -10.86
CA LYS A 18 -3.01 11.17 -12.07
C LYS A 18 -4.10 10.16 -12.41
N ALA A 19 -3.76 8.88 -12.48
CA ALA A 19 -4.70 7.82 -12.81
C ALA A 19 -5.86 7.73 -11.81
N SER A 20 -5.62 7.98 -10.52
CA SER A 20 -6.68 7.94 -9.51
C SER A 20 -7.80 8.96 -9.73
N LYS A 21 -7.52 10.09 -10.38
CA LYS A 21 -8.52 11.13 -10.67
C LYS A 21 -9.53 10.69 -11.73
N ASP A 22 -9.15 9.75 -12.58
CA ASP A 22 -9.98 9.26 -13.68
C ASP A 22 -10.86 8.06 -13.26
N ILE A 23 -10.65 7.54 -12.05
CA ILE A 23 -11.34 6.36 -11.53
C ILE A 23 -12.47 6.79 -10.58
N LYS A 24 -13.72 6.52 -10.93
CA LYS A 24 -14.91 6.94 -10.16
C LYS A 24 -15.36 5.95 -9.08
N ASP A 25 -15.05 4.68 -9.23
CA ASP A 25 -15.54 3.62 -8.34
C ASP A 25 -14.66 3.41 -7.09
N PHE A 26 -13.52 4.09 -7.04
CA PHE A 26 -12.50 3.93 -6.01
C PHE A 26 -12.08 5.27 -5.42
N SER A 27 -11.93 5.29 -4.11
CA SER A 27 -11.23 6.35 -3.37
C SER A 27 -9.77 5.96 -3.25
N VAL A 28 -8.89 6.53 -4.05
CA VAL A 28 -7.47 6.17 -4.06
C VAL A 28 -6.63 7.24 -3.35
N LYS A 29 -5.88 6.84 -2.31
CA LYS A 29 -4.81 7.62 -1.71
C LYS A 29 -3.46 7.05 -2.09
N VAL A 30 -2.53 7.91 -2.50
CA VAL A 30 -1.18 7.52 -2.90
C VAL A 30 -0.19 8.25 -2.00
N TYR A 31 0.76 7.52 -1.45
CA TYR A 31 1.88 8.03 -0.68
C TYR A 31 3.19 7.64 -1.36
N SER A 32 4.14 8.56 -1.43
CA SER A 32 5.50 8.21 -1.82
C SER A 32 6.30 7.82 -0.59
N VAL A 33 7.06 6.73 -0.67
CA VAL A 33 7.94 6.26 0.41
C VAL A 33 8.91 7.38 0.82
N ARG A 34 9.44 8.14 -0.14
CA ARG A 34 10.28 9.32 0.12
C ARG A 34 9.58 10.36 1.01
N ALA A 35 8.28 10.64 0.80
CA ALA A 35 7.57 11.59 1.66
C ALA A 35 7.37 11.02 3.07
N LEU A 36 7.12 9.71 3.19
CA LEU A 36 6.97 9.05 4.49
C LEU A 36 8.28 9.03 5.29
N GLU A 37 9.42 8.83 4.64
CA GLU A 37 10.74 8.89 5.29
C GLU A 37 11.07 10.29 5.84
N ASN A 38 10.69 11.34 5.11
CA ASN A 38 11.06 12.71 5.46
C ASN A 38 10.09 13.36 6.45
N GLU A 39 8.85 12.88 6.56
CA GLU A 39 7.80 13.51 7.36
C GLU A 39 7.07 12.49 8.22
N ARG A 40 7.45 12.39 9.51
CA ARG A 40 6.87 11.46 10.49
C ARG A 40 5.34 11.48 10.56
N GLN A 41 4.75 12.68 10.48
CA GLN A 41 3.29 12.85 10.50
C GLN A 41 2.63 12.18 9.29
N LYS A 42 3.24 12.25 8.09
CA LYS A 42 2.70 11.59 6.90
C LYS A 42 2.73 10.07 7.03
N LEU A 43 3.76 9.52 7.66
CA LEU A 43 3.81 8.09 7.98
C LEU A 43 2.70 7.71 8.95
N GLU A 44 2.50 8.47 10.03
CA GLU A 44 1.40 8.28 10.97
C GLU A 44 0.03 8.30 10.29
N ASP A 45 -0.19 9.27 9.41
CA ASP A 45 -1.44 9.40 8.67
C ASP A 45 -1.62 8.22 7.70
N ALA A 46 -0.58 7.83 6.97
CA ALA A 46 -0.62 6.66 6.09
C ALA A 46 -0.94 5.38 6.86
N LEU A 47 -0.35 5.17 8.04
CA LEU A 47 -0.62 4.01 8.89
C LEU A 47 -2.08 3.95 9.38
N LYS A 48 -2.70 5.11 9.63
CA LYS A 48 -4.15 5.18 9.96
C LYS A 48 -5.02 4.89 8.74
N GLU A 49 -4.66 5.40 7.56
CA GLU A 49 -5.41 5.11 6.33
C GLU A 49 -5.38 3.62 5.98
N LEU A 50 -4.29 2.92 6.29
CA LEU A 50 -4.17 1.47 6.11
C LEU A 50 -5.17 0.67 6.97
N ASP A 51 -5.62 1.19 8.12
CA ASP A 51 -6.60 0.50 8.99
C ASP A 51 -7.96 0.33 8.30
N ASP A 52 -8.35 1.34 7.53
CA ASP A 52 -9.67 1.43 6.88
C ASP A 52 -9.62 1.12 5.37
N ALA A 53 -8.48 0.67 4.85
CA ALA A 53 -8.31 0.37 3.43
C ALA A 53 -8.98 -0.96 3.06
N ASP A 54 -9.76 -0.97 1.98
CA ASP A 54 -10.28 -2.21 1.41
C ASP A 54 -9.18 -2.95 0.62
N ILE A 55 -8.34 -2.17 -0.08
CA ILE A 55 -7.20 -2.65 -0.85
C ILE A 55 -5.98 -1.81 -0.53
N VAL A 56 -4.86 -2.47 -0.33
CA VAL A 56 -3.55 -1.88 -0.10
C VAL A 56 -2.60 -2.31 -1.19
N PHE A 57 -1.95 -1.35 -1.83
CA PHE A 57 -0.92 -1.58 -2.82
C PHE A 57 0.43 -1.12 -2.31
N PHE A 58 1.36 -2.05 -2.17
CA PHE A 58 2.73 -1.76 -1.79
C PHE A 58 3.66 -2.00 -2.97
N TYR A 59 4.47 -0.99 -3.30
CA TYR A 59 5.71 -1.20 -4.02
C TYR A 59 6.85 -1.12 -3.01
N ARG A 60 7.16 -2.27 -2.40
CA ARG A 60 8.11 -2.39 -1.30
C ARG A 60 9.54 -2.18 -1.77
N SER A 61 10.28 -1.45 -0.94
CA SER A 61 11.65 -1.02 -1.16
C SER A 61 12.43 -0.91 0.15
N ASN A 62 13.67 -0.41 0.15
CA ASN A 62 14.62 -0.59 1.26
C ASN A 62 14.63 0.51 2.32
N GLU A 63 13.79 1.53 2.16
CA GLU A 63 13.61 2.65 3.06
C GLU A 63 13.17 2.20 4.47
N SER A 64 13.67 2.87 5.52
CA SER A 64 13.49 2.43 6.92
C SER A 64 12.04 2.42 7.39
N VAL A 65 11.18 3.27 6.79
CA VAL A 65 9.74 3.32 7.08
C VAL A 65 9.03 1.99 6.82
N TRP A 66 9.59 1.12 5.97
CA TRP A 66 9.04 -0.20 5.73
C TRP A 66 9.06 -1.09 6.96
N GLU A 67 9.98 -0.89 7.91
CA GLU A 67 9.98 -1.67 9.16
C GLU A 67 8.68 -1.47 9.95
N GLU A 68 8.17 -0.24 9.99
CA GLU A 68 6.92 0.10 10.68
C GLU A 68 5.68 -0.34 9.89
N ILE A 69 5.70 -0.19 8.56
CA ILE A 69 4.61 -0.66 7.68
C ILE A 69 4.51 -2.20 7.76
N GLU A 70 5.62 -2.91 7.65
CA GLU A 70 5.67 -4.38 7.73
C GLU A 70 5.25 -4.90 9.10
N ARG A 71 5.65 -4.22 10.19
CA ARG A 71 5.21 -4.56 11.54
C ARG A 71 3.69 -4.50 11.63
N LYS A 72 3.07 -3.41 11.13
CA LYS A 72 1.60 -3.28 11.09
C LYS A 72 0.93 -4.40 10.29
N VAL A 73 1.50 -4.80 9.15
CA VAL A 73 0.99 -5.92 8.34
C VAL A 73 1.03 -7.22 9.15
N LYS A 74 2.17 -7.53 9.76
CA LYS A 74 2.40 -8.79 10.52
C LYS A 74 1.53 -8.87 11.78
N GLU A 75 1.27 -7.74 12.43
CA GLU A 75 0.39 -7.64 13.59
C GLU A 75 -1.11 -7.71 13.23
N GLY A 76 -1.46 -7.86 11.96
CA GLY A 76 -2.84 -7.91 11.50
C GLY A 76 -3.55 -6.56 11.54
N GLY A 77 -2.79 -5.46 11.59
CA GLY A 77 -3.32 -4.09 11.59
C GLY A 77 -3.91 -3.64 10.26
N ILE A 78 -3.91 -4.48 9.23
CA ILE A 78 -4.52 -4.19 7.93
C ILE A 78 -5.55 -5.28 7.63
N LYS A 79 -6.83 -4.90 7.61
CA LYS A 79 -7.94 -5.82 7.32
C LYS A 79 -8.15 -6.03 5.82
N GLY A 80 -7.74 -5.05 5.01
CA GLY A 80 -7.87 -5.06 3.56
C GLY A 80 -7.01 -6.11 2.85
N LYS A 81 -7.24 -6.23 1.54
CA LYS A 81 -6.41 -7.07 0.67
C LYS A 81 -5.11 -6.36 0.33
N ILE A 82 -3.98 -7.02 0.56
CA ILE A 82 -2.65 -6.48 0.32
C ILE A 82 -2.09 -7.10 -0.96
N VAL A 83 -1.75 -6.24 -1.92
CA VAL A 83 -0.95 -6.57 -3.09
C VAL A 83 0.41 -5.92 -2.89
N CYS A 84 1.43 -6.73 -2.64
CA CYS A 84 2.80 -6.27 -2.44
C CYS A 84 3.68 -6.71 -3.60
N LEU A 85 4.25 -5.73 -4.29
CA LEU A 85 5.29 -5.88 -5.30
C LEU A 85 6.57 -5.23 -4.82
N GLY A 86 7.65 -5.40 -5.57
CA GLY A 86 8.95 -4.79 -5.27
C GLY A 86 10.00 -5.29 -6.26
N HIS A 87 11.18 -4.68 -6.23
CA HIS A 87 12.29 -5.11 -7.07
C HIS A 87 12.80 -6.52 -6.68
N ASP A 88 12.76 -6.85 -5.39
CA ASP A 88 13.08 -8.19 -4.89
C ASP A 88 11.78 -9.00 -4.69
N PRO A 89 11.62 -10.18 -5.33
CA PRO A 89 10.45 -11.03 -5.16
C PRO A 89 10.19 -11.50 -3.73
N SER A 90 11.20 -11.54 -2.86
CA SER A 90 11.03 -11.91 -1.46
C SER A 90 10.07 -10.99 -0.71
N TYR A 91 9.92 -9.74 -1.16
CA TYR A 91 8.98 -8.77 -0.57
C TYR A 91 7.52 -9.08 -0.86
N TRP A 92 7.23 -9.90 -1.88
CA TRP A 92 5.86 -10.22 -2.26
C TRP A 92 5.14 -11.07 -1.21
N THR A 93 5.89 -11.65 -0.28
CA THR A 93 5.40 -12.40 0.89
C THR A 93 4.47 -11.59 1.80
N LEU A 94 4.49 -10.25 1.71
CA LEU A 94 3.52 -9.38 2.41
C LEU A 94 2.12 -9.40 1.76
N SER A 95 1.98 -9.93 0.56
CA SER A 95 0.67 -10.07 -0.09
C SER A 95 -0.18 -11.11 0.66
N ASN A 96 -1.45 -10.80 0.90
CA ASN A 96 -2.39 -11.72 1.58
C ASN A 96 -3.49 -12.25 0.62
N TRP A 97 -3.24 -12.18 -0.68
CA TRP A 97 -4.16 -12.66 -1.70
C TRP A 97 -4.07 -14.19 -1.82
N SER A 98 -5.10 -14.89 -1.33
CA SER A 98 -5.32 -16.28 -1.71
C SER A 98 -6.14 -16.31 -2.99
N ARG A 99 -5.64 -17.02 -4.01
CA ARG A 99 -6.42 -17.31 -5.23
C ARG A 99 -7.50 -18.32 -4.82
N THR A 100 -8.70 -17.87 -4.50
CA THR A 100 -9.86 -18.76 -4.52
C THR A 100 -10.05 -19.16 -5.98
N LEU A 101 -9.49 -20.31 -6.34
CA LEU A 101 -9.93 -21.05 -7.52
C LEU A 101 -11.40 -21.38 -7.24
N GLY A 102 -12.32 -20.60 -7.82
CA GLY A 102 -13.70 -21.02 -7.93
C GLY A 102 -13.68 -22.39 -8.59
N SER A 103 -14.30 -23.37 -7.93
CA SER A 103 -14.50 -24.71 -8.49
C SER A 103 -15.11 -24.56 -9.89
N LEU A 104 -14.30 -24.89 -10.91
CA LEU A 104 -14.78 -25.18 -12.26
C LEU A 104 -15.58 -26.48 -12.24
#